data_AF-A0A3C1IH35-F1
#
_entry.id   AF-A0A3C1IH35-F1
#
_cell.length_a   1.000
_cell.length_b   1.000
_cell.length_c   1.000
_cell.angle_alpha   90.00
_cell.angle_beta   90.00
_cell.angle_gamma   90.00
#
_symmetry.space_group_name_H-M   'P 1'
#
loop_
_entity.id
_entity.type
_entity.pdbx_description
1 polymer ?
#
loop_
_entity_poly.entity_id
_entity_poly.type
_entity_poly.pdbx_seq_one_letter_code
_entity_poly.pdbx_strand_id
1 'polypeptide(L)'
;MDYLSPVLKRGGSLTGDAQNITFDFVTNTATVATAKGVQDHNFNTERNGMFEKIMQDFVTLAEDTGDITHDKVPRMDSVKTSCERIVDAWERRDFIGTRKVELQ
;
A
#
# COMPACT_ATOMS: atom_id res chain seq x y z
N MET A 1 -11.71 -10.65 11.75
CA MET A 1 -10.96 -10.62 10.48
C MET A 1 -10.34 -11.98 10.28
N ASP A 2 -10.76 -12.71 9.26
CA ASP A 2 -10.20 -14.03 8.94
C ASP A 2 -8.83 -13.87 8.28
N TYR A 3 -7.78 -13.77 9.09
CA TYR A 3 -6.40 -13.84 8.63
C TYR A 3 -6.06 -15.30 8.32
N LEU A 4 -6.58 -15.82 7.21
CA LEU A 4 -6.28 -17.18 6.72
C LEU A 4 -4.95 -17.25 5.94
N SER A 5 -4.30 -16.11 5.69
CA SER A 5 -2.99 -16.10 5.03
C SER A 5 -1.90 -16.42 6.07
N PRO A 6 -1.13 -17.51 5.91
CA PRO A 6 -0.08 -17.89 6.86
C PRO A 6 1.09 -16.91 6.88
N VAL A 7 1.18 -16.05 5.86
CA VAL A 7 2.21 -15.01 5.71
C VAL A 7 1.54 -13.72 5.27
N LEU A 8 2.04 -12.58 5.74
CA LEU A 8 1.61 -11.26 5.25
C LEU A 8 1.90 -11.18 3.74
N LYS A 9 0.87 -10.95 2.94
CA LYS A 9 1.03 -10.65 1.51
C LYS A 9 0.77 -9.17 1.30
N ARG A 10 1.80 -8.42 0.94
CA ARG A 10 1.69 -7.00 0.61
C ARG A 10 2.51 -6.75 -0.64
N GLY A 11 1.84 -6.70 -1.78
CA GLY A 11 2.47 -6.56 -3.07
C GLY A 11 1.42 -6.41 -4.14
N GLY A 12 1.84 -6.38 -5.39
CA GLY A 12 0.95 -6.23 -6.52
C GLY A 12 1.71 -6.18 -7.83
N SER A 13 0.97 -5.93 -8.90
CA SER A 13 1.54 -5.77 -10.22
C SER A 13 0.86 -4.63 -10.98
N LEU A 14 1.60 -4.04 -11.91
CA LEU A 14 1.14 -3.08 -12.89
C LEU A 14 1.49 -3.62 -14.27
N THR A 15 0.49 -3.76 -15.13
CA THR A 15 0.66 -4.17 -16.52
C THR A 15 0.42 -2.95 -17.40
N GLY A 16 1.37 -2.66 -18.27
CA GLY A 16 1.26 -1.59 -19.27
C GLY A 16 1.84 -2.02 -20.59
N ASP A 17 1.63 -1.20 -21.62
CA ASP A 17 1.98 -1.55 -23.00
C ASP A 17 3.48 -1.77 -23.22
N ALA A 18 4.33 -1.03 -22.50
CA ALA A 18 5.78 -1.10 -22.64
C ALA A 18 6.47 -1.99 -21.59
N GLN A 19 5.83 -2.17 -20.44
CA GLN A 19 6.45 -2.85 -19.30
C GLN A 19 5.43 -3.41 -18.32
N ASN A 20 5.83 -4.49 -17.65
CA ASN A 20 5.14 -5.06 -16.51
C ASN A 20 5.99 -4.92 -15.27
N ILE A 21 5.39 -4.49 -14.17
CA ILE A 21 6.06 -4.32 -12.88
C ILE A 21 5.36 -5.23 -11.89
N THR A 22 6.13 -6.04 -11.18
CA THR A 22 5.66 -6.79 -10.00
C THR A 22 6.44 -6.27 -8.79
N PHE A 23 5.76 -5.94 -7.70
CA PHE A 23 6.38 -5.41 -6.49
C PHE A 23 5.94 -6.21 -5.26
N ASP A 24 6.88 -6.42 -4.36
CA ASP A 24 6.69 -7.04 -3.05
C ASP A 24 7.20 -6.07 -1.96
N PHE A 25 6.26 -5.58 -1.14
CA PHE A 25 6.55 -4.65 -0.05
C PHE A 25 7.00 -5.35 1.24
N VAL A 26 6.93 -6.68 1.31
CA VAL A 26 7.49 -7.47 2.42
C VAL A 26 9.00 -7.59 2.23
N THR A 27 9.44 -7.88 1.00
CA THR A 27 10.87 -7.99 0.66
C THR A 27 11.47 -6.68 0.15
N ASN A 28 10.65 -5.65 -0.08
CA ASN A 28 11.03 -4.39 -0.71
C ASN A 28 11.73 -4.59 -2.06
N THR A 29 11.17 -5.48 -2.89
CA THR A 29 11.70 -5.77 -4.22
C THR A 29 10.68 -5.41 -5.30
N ALA A 30 11.19 -5.11 -6.50
CA ALA A 30 10.37 -5.01 -7.69
C ALA A 30 11.07 -5.65 -8.88
N THR A 31 10.32 -6.36 -9.72
CA THR A 31 10.78 -6.90 -10.99
C THR A 31 10.09 -6.13 -12.11
N VAL A 32 10.89 -5.56 -13.01
CA VAL A 32 10.42 -4.82 -14.18
C VAL A 32 10.75 -5.63 -15.44
N ALA A 33 9.71 -6.12 -16.11
CA ALA A 33 9.83 -6.84 -17.37
C ALA A 33 9.47 -5.91 -18.53
N THR A 34 10.36 -5.83 -19.52
CA THR A 34 10.18 -5.07 -20.76
C THR A 34 10.46 -5.97 -21.96
N ALA A 35 10.20 -5.48 -23.19
CA ALA A 35 10.59 -6.19 -24.40
C ALA A 35 12.10 -6.47 -24.51
N LYS A 36 12.95 -5.71 -23.79
CA LYS A 36 14.41 -5.85 -23.80
C LYS A 36 14.93 -6.84 -22.76
N GLY A 37 14.09 -7.28 -21.82
CA GLY A 37 14.49 -8.17 -20.74
C GLY A 37 13.86 -7.81 -19.40
N VAL A 38 14.33 -8.49 -18.36
CA VAL A 38 13.83 -8.40 -16.99
C VAL A 38 14.91 -7.80 -16.09
N GLN A 39 14.52 -6.85 -15.25
CA GLN A 39 15.39 -6.22 -14.25
C GLN A 39 14.80 -6.34 -12.86
N ASP A 40 15.62 -6.78 -11.91
CA ASP A 40 15.25 -6.82 -10.50
C ASP A 40 15.81 -5.61 -9.75
N HIS A 41 14.98 -5.05 -8.88
CA HIS A 41 15.28 -3.93 -8.00
C HIS A 41 15.07 -4.37 -6.55
N ASN A 42 16.03 -4.02 -5.70
CA ASN A 42 15.91 -4.17 -4.26
C ASN A 42 16.05 -2.77 -3.62
N PHE A 43 15.06 -2.38 -2.83
CA PHE A 43 15.02 -1.11 -2.14
C PHE A 43 15.43 -1.31 -0.69
N ASN A 44 16.50 -0.65 -0.27
CA ASN A 44 16.95 -0.59 1.14
C ASN A 44 16.04 0.30 2.01
N THR A 45 14.73 0.12 1.91
CA THR A 45 13.77 0.94 2.63
C THR A 45 13.37 0.21 3.90
N GLU A 46 13.73 0.78 5.05
CA GLU A 46 13.27 0.26 6.34
C GLU A 46 11.85 0.76 6.62
N ARG A 47 10.98 -0.12 7.14
CA ARG A 47 9.54 0.14 7.29
C ARG A 47 9.27 1.27 8.29
N ASN A 48 10.01 1.35 9.39
CA ASN A 48 9.87 2.43 10.35
C ASN A 48 10.27 3.77 9.72
N GLY A 49 11.31 3.79 8.89
CA GLY A 49 11.70 4.98 8.12
C GLY A 49 10.59 5.52 7.21
N MET A 50 9.70 4.66 6.69
CA MET A 50 8.49 5.12 5.98
C MET A 50 7.52 5.85 6.92
N PHE A 51 7.30 5.33 8.13
CA PHE A 51 6.42 5.98 9.12
C PHE A 51 6.99 7.30 9.61
N GLU A 52 8.29 7.35 9.91
CA GLU A 52 8.98 8.57 10.33
C GLU A 52 8.84 9.67 9.28
N LYS A 53 9.07 9.35 8.00
CA LYS A 53 8.89 10.31 6.90
C LYS A 53 7.45 10.81 6.76
N ILE A 54 6.47 9.91 6.83
CA ILE A 54 5.05 10.31 6.75
C ILE A 54 4.65 11.21 7.92
N MET A 55 5.16 10.94 9.13
CA MET A 55 4.90 11.80 10.29
C MET A 55 5.58 13.16 10.16
N GLN A 56 6.80 13.19 9.63
CA GLN A 56 7.49 14.45 9.32
C GLN A 56 6.68 15.28 8.31
N ASP A 57 6.26 14.68 7.20
CA ASP A 57 5.41 15.33 6.19
C ASP A 57 4.12 15.88 6.80
N PHE A 58 3.50 15.12 7.71
CA PHE A 58 2.27 15.53 8.39
C PHE A 58 2.48 16.73 9.32
N VAL A 59 3.58 16.75 10.09
CA VAL A 59 3.91 17.88 10.97
C VAL A 59 4.21 19.14 10.14
N THR A 60 5.03 19.01 9.10
CA THR A 60 5.33 20.12 8.17
C THR A 60 4.06 20.70 7.53
N LEU A 61 3.09 19.84 7.17
CA LEU A 61 1.79 20.28 6.66
C LEU A 61 0.97 21.01 7.73
N ALA A 62 0.95 20.49 8.96
CA ALA A 62 0.17 21.07 10.06
C ALA A 62 0.72 22.44 10.51
N GLU A 63 2.03 22.63 10.44
CA GLU A 63 2.71 23.88 10.76
C GLU A 63 2.64 24.91 9.62
N ASP A 64 2.18 24.52 8.44
CA ASP A 64 2.11 25.35 7.22
C ASP A 64 3.43 26.05 6.89
N THR A 65 4.57 25.38 7.11
CA THR A 65 5.89 25.99 6.86
C THR A 65 6.21 26.14 5.37
N GLY A 66 5.39 25.55 4.49
CA GLY A 66 5.57 25.60 3.04
C GLY A 66 6.68 24.68 2.51
N ASP A 67 7.35 23.91 3.36
CA ASP A 67 8.50 23.06 3.00
C ASP A 67 8.12 21.71 2.36
N ILE A 68 6.86 21.53 1.98
CA ILE A 68 6.41 20.29 1.34
C ILE A 68 6.97 20.22 -0.08
N THR A 69 7.76 19.18 -0.34
CA THR A 69 8.50 19.02 -1.60
C THR A 69 7.79 18.11 -2.63
N HIS A 70 6.66 17.49 -2.29
CA HIS A 70 5.93 16.61 -3.20
C HIS A 70 4.40 16.56 -2.98
N ASP A 71 3.68 16.14 -4.01
CA ASP A 71 2.21 16.08 -4.07
C ASP A 71 1.59 14.92 -3.28
N LYS A 72 2.39 13.93 -2.86
CA LYS A 72 1.93 12.71 -2.17
C LYS A 72 1.83 12.80 -0.65
N VAL A 73 1.83 14.01 -0.09
CA VAL A 73 1.72 14.21 1.36
C VAL A 73 0.36 13.79 1.92
N PRO A 74 0.29 13.28 3.16
CA PRO A 74 -0.97 12.89 3.77
C PRO A 74 -1.82 14.13 4.09
N ARG A 75 -2.89 14.35 3.34
CA ARG A 75 -3.83 15.47 3.58
C ARG A 75 -5.21 15.00 4.00
N MET A 76 -5.73 15.62 5.06
CA MET A 76 -7.06 15.29 5.60
C MET A 76 -8.19 15.68 4.64
N ASP A 77 -8.01 16.71 3.83
CA ASP A 77 -8.98 17.11 2.79
C ASP A 77 -9.12 16.08 1.65
N SER A 78 -8.14 15.19 1.50
CA SER A 78 -8.02 14.25 0.39
C SER A 78 -8.30 12.80 0.79
N VAL A 79 -8.52 12.53 2.09
CA VAL A 79 -8.71 11.17 2.62
C VAL A 79 -10.09 10.60 2.31
N LYS A 80 -11.10 11.45 2.12
CA LYS A 80 -12.51 11.06 1.99
C LYS A 80 -12.73 9.97 0.93
N THR A 81 -12.19 10.16 -0.28
CA THR A 81 -12.31 9.19 -1.38
C THR A 81 -11.74 7.81 -1.03
N SER A 82 -10.65 7.76 -0.24
CA SER A 82 -10.08 6.50 0.22
C SER A 82 -11.00 5.80 1.23
N CYS A 83 -11.56 6.55 2.18
CA CYS A 83 -12.53 6.04 3.14
C CYS A 83 -13.80 5.50 2.47
N GLU A 84 -14.35 6.23 1.49
CA GLU A 84 -15.52 5.80 0.73
C GLU A 84 -15.28 4.47 0.01
N ARG A 85 -14.11 4.29 -0.63
CA ARG A 85 -13.76 3.01 -1.26
C ARG A 85 -13.69 1.85 -0.28
N ILE A 86 -13.25 2.10 0.96
CA ILE A 86 -13.23 1.08 2.01
C ILE A 86 -14.66 0.70 2.40
N VAL A 87 -15.53 1.70 2.59
CA VAL A 87 -16.96 1.48 2.88
C VAL A 87 -17.62 0.68 1.76
N ASP A 88 -17.46 1.12 0.51
CA ASP A 88 -18.00 0.42 -0.68
C ASP A 88 -17.55 -1.04 -0.73
N ALA A 89 -16.28 -1.32 -0.43
CA ALA A 89 -15.74 -2.68 -0.44
C ALA A 89 -16.34 -3.55 0.68
N TRP A 90 -16.62 -2.97 1.84
CA TRP A 90 -17.29 -3.66 2.94
C TRP A 90 -18.77 -3.92 2.64
N GLU A 91 -19.46 -2.95 2.06
CA GLU A 91 -20.89 -3.08 1.72
C GLU A 91 -21.13 -4.13 0.63
N ARG A 92 -20.21 -4.31 -0.32
CA ARG A 92 -20.28 -5.34 -1.37
C ARG A 92 -19.95 -6.75 -0.90
N ARG A 93 -19.56 -6.91 0.37
CA ARG A 93 -19.06 -8.20 0.87
C ARG A 93 -20.22 -9.11 1.23
N ASP A 94 -20.44 -10.13 0.41
CA ASP A 94 -21.31 -11.26 0.75
C ASP A 94 -20.51 -12.36 1.48
N PHE A 95 -20.94 -12.70 2.69
CA PHE A 95 -20.38 -13.82 3.43
C PHE A 95 -21.07 -15.12 3.02
N ILE A 96 -20.34 -15.98 2.31
CA ILE A 96 -20.82 -17.30 1.92
C ILE A 96 -20.21 -18.35 2.84
N GLY A 97 -21.07 -19.07 3.56
CA GLY A 97 -20.69 -20.14 4.48
C GLY A 97 -20.61 -19.72 5.95
N THR A 98 -20.66 -20.71 6.83
CA THR A 98 -20.56 -20.55 8.29
C THR A 98 -19.47 -21.48 8.82
N ARG A 99 -18.52 -20.93 9.57
CA ARG A 99 -17.49 -21.73 10.26
C ARG A 99 -17.72 -21.64 11.76
N LYS A 100 -17.80 -22.78 12.44
CA LYS A 100 -17.72 -22.81 13.91
C LYS A 100 -16.28 -22.50 14.32
N VAL A 101 -16.12 -21.50 15.18
CA VAL A 101 -14.84 -21.16 15.78
C VAL A 101 -14.95 -21.47 17.26
N GLU A 102 -14.04 -22.29 17.78
CA GLU A 102 -13.88 -22.43 19.23
C GLU A 102 -13.08 -21.22 19.72
N LEU A 103 -13.75 -20.34 20.46
CA LEU A 103 -13.08 -19.26 21.17
C LEU A 103 -12.46 -19.87 22.43
N GLN A 104 -11.14 -19.89 22.50
CA GLN A 104 -10.38 -20.20 23.72
C GLN A 104 -10.42 -19.03 24.70
#